data_AF-M6DBF9-F1
#
_entry.id   AF-M6DBF9-F1
#
_cell.length_a   1.000
_cell.length_b   1.000
_cell.length_c   1.000
_cell.angle_alpha   90.00
_cell.angle_beta   90.00
_cell.angle_gamma   90.00
#
_symmetry.space_group_name_H-M   'P 1'
#
loop_
_entity.id
_entity.type
_entity.pdbx_description
1 polymer ?
#
loop_
_entity_poly.entity_id
_entity_poly.type
_entity_poly.pdbx_seq_one_letter_code
_entity_poly.pdbx_strand_id
1 'polypeptide(L)'
;MINTLNKYKILFRAILFVSLSGCATLTQKHLQNPYTARCNQLGIVGDLGLEHVITLDNENSSLILPNRFQERVWQHGFTYEEIEIPDFYNRSHYEKNPMEFVSIWNQKAGKTNFVEKQFLTQIPKIDSWEKARYFEALYKAICSSPTKTEELPDNLLNEIGIVKESFAEEQKQWIKTNKNSVKDILEYNDKVRDRRSEQISHEALNKLLDNKVRGYLSKKYPFTKPYLDFNIVSIDGTKAKESFYKLFRALILGRNPNTGFKVELKISSEADKIVWDIENNGEGMIFYFNPFKQSMVVQKVLSRKGLLTSNLDMESSNLAIKQIFPVYWSIPQDSHLDLDFIESIK
;
A
#
# COMPACT_ATOMS: atom_id res chain seq x y z
N MET A 1 18.63 13.08 -16.22
CA MET A 1 20.05 12.74 -16.51
C MET A 1 20.35 11.48 -15.72
N ILE A 2 20.65 10.38 -16.41
CA ILE A 2 20.73 9.02 -15.86
C ILE A 2 22.01 8.92 -15.03
N ASN A 3 21.89 8.69 -13.72
CA ASN A 3 23.03 8.37 -12.87
C ASN A 3 23.49 6.95 -13.20
N THR A 4 24.70 6.84 -13.73
CA THR A 4 25.47 5.62 -13.91
C THR A 4 25.66 4.90 -12.58
N LEU A 5 25.08 3.70 -12.45
CA LEU A 5 25.45 2.70 -11.45
C LEU A 5 26.96 2.42 -11.56
N ASN A 6 27.72 2.76 -10.54
CA ASN A 6 29.13 2.37 -10.47
C ASN A 6 29.22 0.90 -10.07
N LYS A 7 29.38 0.03 -11.06
CA LYS A 7 29.66 -1.39 -10.84
C LYS A 7 31.10 -1.58 -10.38
N TYR A 8 31.29 -2.06 -9.15
CA TYR A 8 32.61 -2.42 -8.62
C TYR A 8 32.77 -3.94 -8.55
N LYS A 9 33.88 -4.48 -9.08
CA LYS A 9 34.32 -5.85 -8.81
C LYS A 9 35.22 -5.84 -7.57
N ILE A 10 34.80 -6.50 -6.50
CA ILE A 10 35.57 -6.59 -5.25
C ILE A 10 35.82 -8.07 -4.90
N LEU A 11 37.05 -8.41 -4.48
CA LEU A 11 37.43 -9.74 -3.98
C LEU A 11 37.19 -9.84 -2.46
N PHE A 12 36.73 -10.99 -1.97
CA PHE A 12 36.23 -11.16 -0.58
C PHE A 12 37.13 -12.03 0.30
N ARG A 13 37.35 -11.65 1.58
CA ARG A 13 37.87 -12.53 2.65
C ARG A 13 36.73 -13.16 3.46
N ALA A 14 36.57 -14.47 3.39
CA ALA A 14 35.62 -15.20 4.24
C ALA A 14 36.26 -15.55 5.61
N ILE A 15 35.60 -15.20 6.71
CA ILE A 15 35.96 -15.66 8.06
C ILE A 15 34.92 -16.71 8.49
N LEU A 16 35.39 -17.94 8.71
CA LEU A 16 34.54 -19.10 8.94
C LEU A 16 33.99 -19.10 10.39
N PHE A 17 32.67 -19.16 10.55
CA PHE A 17 32.03 -19.77 11.71
C PHE A 17 31.32 -21.04 11.26
N VAL A 18 31.64 -22.16 11.89
CA VAL A 18 31.13 -23.49 11.54
C VAL A 18 29.69 -23.63 12.05
N SER A 19 28.73 -23.91 11.17
CA SER A 19 27.48 -24.57 11.55
C SER A 19 27.47 -25.98 10.95
N LEU A 20 27.15 -26.97 11.79
CA LEU A 20 27.05 -28.38 11.40
C LEU A 20 25.66 -28.62 10.81
N SER A 21 25.61 -29.10 9.57
CA SER A 21 24.40 -29.58 8.92
C SER A 21 23.99 -30.95 9.47
N GLY A 22 22.77 -31.04 10.00
CA GLY A 22 22.13 -32.30 10.34
C GLY A 22 20.70 -32.07 10.79
N CYS A 23 19.73 -32.59 10.03
CA CYS A 23 18.34 -32.71 10.44
C CYS A 23 18.26 -33.44 11.79
N ALA A 24 17.99 -32.70 12.86
CA ALA A 24 17.48 -33.23 14.11
C ALA A 24 16.81 -32.10 14.87
N THR A 25 15.64 -32.38 15.42
CA THR A 25 14.91 -31.57 16.40
C THR A 25 15.86 -31.09 17.50
N LEU A 26 16.34 -29.85 17.37
CA LEU A 26 17.27 -29.24 18.33
C LEU A 26 16.46 -28.47 19.38
N THR A 27 16.25 -29.16 20.49
CA THR A 27 15.83 -28.59 21.77
C THR A 27 16.75 -27.45 22.18
N GLN A 28 16.14 -26.28 22.42
CA GLN A 28 16.46 -25.06 23.20
C GLN A 28 17.87 -24.73 23.77
N LYS A 29 18.93 -25.52 23.60
CA LYS A 29 20.20 -25.35 24.35
C LYS A 29 21.42 -24.87 23.54
N HIS A 30 21.32 -24.70 22.23
CA HIS A 30 22.43 -24.19 21.39
C HIS A 30 22.18 -22.85 20.69
N LEU A 31 21.13 -22.11 21.08
CA LEU A 31 20.90 -20.72 20.66
C LEU A 31 21.74 -19.74 21.49
N GLN A 32 23.07 -19.74 21.30
CA GLN A 32 23.94 -18.65 21.80
C GLN A 32 24.50 -17.78 20.67
N ASN A 33 23.98 -17.94 19.45
CA ASN A 33 24.27 -16.99 18.40
C ASN A 33 23.14 -15.93 18.32
N PRO A 34 23.39 -14.67 18.73
CA PRO A 34 22.38 -13.61 18.67
C PRO A 34 21.84 -13.37 17.25
N TYR A 35 22.59 -13.78 16.21
CA TYR A 35 22.19 -13.64 14.81
C TYR A 35 21.07 -14.63 14.42
N THR A 36 21.14 -15.89 14.87
CA THR A 36 20.13 -16.91 14.56
C THR A 36 18.82 -16.62 15.30
N ALA A 37 18.90 -16.16 16.56
CA ALA A 37 17.72 -15.74 17.32
C ALA A 37 17.00 -14.55 16.67
N ARG A 38 17.75 -13.57 16.15
CA ARG A 38 17.17 -12.41 15.48
C ARG A 38 16.63 -12.74 14.09
N CYS A 39 17.30 -13.59 13.31
CA CYS A 39 16.76 -14.08 12.04
C CYS A 39 15.48 -14.91 12.24
N ASN A 40 15.39 -15.70 13.32
CA ASN A 40 14.16 -16.39 13.70
C ASN A 40 13.03 -15.40 14.07
N GLN A 41 13.33 -14.33 14.82
CA GLN A 41 12.37 -13.28 15.18
C GLN A 41 11.90 -12.45 13.98
N LEU A 42 12.79 -12.25 12.99
CA LEU A 42 12.50 -11.56 11.73
C LEU A 42 11.73 -12.44 10.73
N GLY A 43 11.39 -13.69 11.09
CA GLY A 43 10.75 -14.64 10.16
C GLY A 43 11.66 -15.09 9.01
N ILE A 44 12.96 -14.79 9.08
CA ILE A 44 13.97 -15.12 8.06
C ILE A 44 14.31 -16.61 8.11
N VAL A 45 14.00 -17.34 9.18
CA VAL A 45 14.28 -18.80 9.25
C VAL A 45 12.99 -19.59 9.15
N GLY A 46 12.45 -19.61 7.94
CA GLY A 46 11.71 -20.75 7.41
C GLY A 46 12.51 -21.27 6.22
N ASP A 47 13.09 -22.46 6.33
CA ASP A 47 13.93 -23.10 5.31
C ASP A 47 15.23 -22.34 4.92
N LEU A 48 15.65 -21.27 5.61
CA LEU A 48 16.88 -20.53 5.27
C LEU A 48 18.02 -20.88 6.25
N GLY A 49 19.11 -21.46 5.72
CA GLY A 49 20.35 -21.69 6.46
C GLY A 49 21.25 -20.46 6.45
N LEU A 50 21.70 -20.01 7.63
CA LEU A 50 22.79 -19.04 7.76
C LEU A 50 24.12 -19.77 7.60
N GLU A 51 24.85 -19.50 6.52
CA GLU A 51 26.07 -20.24 6.23
C GLU A 51 27.35 -19.47 6.64
N HIS A 52 27.54 -18.19 6.34
CA HIS A 52 28.84 -17.52 6.60
C HIS A 52 28.77 -16.00 6.85
N VAL A 53 29.77 -15.47 7.58
CA VAL A 53 30.08 -14.03 7.68
C VAL A 53 31.30 -13.75 6.80
N ILE A 54 31.20 -12.78 5.91
CA ILE A 54 32.26 -12.41 4.97
C ILE A 54 32.69 -10.98 5.29
N THR A 55 33.99 -10.73 5.40
CA THR A 55 34.54 -9.39 5.66
C THR A 55 35.25 -8.90 4.40
N LEU A 56 34.91 -7.69 3.95
CA LEU A 56 35.66 -7.04 2.88
C LEU A 56 36.92 -6.38 3.42
N ASP A 57 38.06 -6.71 2.83
CA ASP A 57 39.36 -6.12 3.13
C ASP A 57 39.83 -5.36 1.87
N ASN A 58 40.16 -4.07 2.01
CA ASN A 58 40.43 -3.18 0.85
C ASN A 58 41.91 -3.18 0.42
N GLU A 59 42.72 -4.09 0.92
CA GLU A 59 44.11 -4.23 0.48
C GLU A 59 44.29 -5.40 -0.48
N ASN A 60 44.95 -5.12 -1.62
CA ASN A 60 45.44 -6.08 -2.60
C ASN A 60 45.93 -7.37 -1.92
N SER A 61 45.08 -8.38 -1.87
CA SER A 61 45.46 -9.68 -1.38
C SER A 61 44.61 -10.74 -2.09
N SER A 62 45.28 -11.48 -2.97
CA SER A 62 44.83 -12.76 -3.50
C SER A 62 44.39 -13.66 -2.34
N LEU A 63 43.14 -14.09 -2.34
CA LEU A 63 42.65 -15.09 -1.40
C LEU A 63 43.13 -16.48 -1.77
N ILE A 64 43.79 -17.14 -0.83
CA ILE A 64 43.83 -18.59 -0.78
C ILE A 64 42.69 -19.02 0.15
N LEU A 65 41.57 -19.46 -0.44
CA LEU A 65 40.50 -20.11 0.32
C LEU A 65 40.97 -21.50 0.78
N PRO A 66 40.60 -21.96 1.99
CA PRO A 66 40.83 -23.35 2.39
C PRO A 66 40.13 -24.32 1.42
N ASN A 67 40.81 -25.38 0.98
CA ASN A 67 40.35 -26.31 -0.08
C ASN A 67 38.91 -26.82 0.09
N ARG A 68 38.41 -26.99 1.33
CA ARG A 68 37.03 -27.44 1.59
C ARG A 68 35.95 -26.44 1.19
N PHE A 69 36.26 -25.15 1.10
CA PHE A 69 35.31 -24.12 0.65
C PHE A 69 35.24 -24.06 -0.87
N GLN A 70 36.38 -24.22 -1.56
CA GLN A 70 36.42 -24.30 -3.02
C GLN A 70 35.60 -25.48 -3.53
N GLU A 71 35.63 -26.63 -2.86
CA GLU A 71 34.88 -27.83 -3.26
C GLU A 71 33.35 -27.65 -3.17
N ARG A 72 32.81 -26.99 -2.14
CA ARG A 72 31.35 -26.75 -2.05
C ARG A 72 30.87 -25.68 -3.01
N VAL A 73 31.65 -24.61 -3.17
CA VAL A 73 31.34 -23.53 -4.13
C VAL A 73 31.33 -24.06 -5.57
N TRP A 74 32.25 -24.97 -5.90
CA TRP A 74 32.30 -25.65 -7.19
C TRP A 74 31.19 -26.69 -7.38
N GLN A 75 30.86 -27.48 -6.36
CA GLN A 75 29.83 -28.52 -6.48
C GLN A 75 28.41 -27.96 -6.64
N HIS A 76 28.15 -26.73 -6.20
CA HIS A 76 26.82 -26.10 -6.22
C HIS A 76 26.70 -24.96 -7.23
N GLY A 77 27.72 -24.72 -8.07
CA GLY A 77 27.63 -23.80 -9.21
C GLY A 77 27.35 -22.34 -8.83
N PHE A 78 27.93 -21.84 -7.73
CA PHE A 78 27.76 -20.44 -7.37
C PHE A 78 28.52 -19.54 -8.36
N THR A 79 27.78 -18.85 -9.22
CA THR A 79 28.31 -17.73 -9.98
C THR A 79 28.45 -16.55 -9.03
N TYR A 80 29.60 -15.87 -9.05
CA TYR A 80 29.77 -14.61 -8.32
C TYR A 80 28.88 -13.57 -9.01
N GLU A 81 27.66 -13.38 -8.49
CA GLU A 81 26.88 -12.20 -8.84
C GLU A 81 27.59 -10.96 -8.28
N GLU A 82 27.69 -9.91 -9.10
CA GLU A 82 28.19 -8.61 -8.65
C GLU A 82 27.32 -8.16 -7.46
N ILE A 83 27.92 -7.99 -6.28
CA ILE A 83 27.21 -7.41 -5.15
C ILE A 83 27.04 -5.92 -5.46
N GLU A 84 25.82 -5.50 -5.75
CA GLU A 84 25.49 -4.09 -5.80
C GLU A 84 25.62 -3.51 -4.39
N ILE A 85 26.68 -2.73 -4.20
CA ILE A 85 26.87 -1.97 -2.96
C ILE A 85 25.89 -0.80 -3.01
N PRO A 86 25.07 -0.59 -1.98
CA PRO A 86 24.17 0.54 -1.96
C PRO A 86 24.95 1.86 -1.93
N ASP A 87 24.53 2.84 -2.74
CA ASP A 87 25.19 4.14 -2.84
C ASP A 87 25.00 5.06 -1.59
N PHE A 88 24.57 4.52 -0.44
CA PHE A 88 24.29 5.32 0.78
C PHE A 88 25.54 5.97 1.36
N TYR A 89 26.70 5.37 1.13
CA TYR A 89 27.95 5.86 1.65
C TYR A 89 28.97 6.05 0.54
N ASN A 90 29.79 7.09 0.65
CA ASN A 90 30.89 7.26 -0.27
C ASN A 90 32.01 6.24 0.01
N ARG A 91 32.92 6.06 -0.95
CA ARG A 91 34.05 5.13 -0.84
C ARG A 91 34.87 5.32 0.45
N SER A 92 35.10 6.56 0.88
CA SER A 92 35.90 6.87 2.08
C SER A 92 35.25 6.35 3.37
N HIS A 93 33.92 6.27 3.43
CA HIS A 93 33.22 5.65 4.55
C HIS A 93 33.56 4.16 4.65
N TYR A 94 33.50 3.44 3.52
CA TYR A 94 33.74 2.00 3.47
C TYR A 94 35.23 1.62 3.65
N GLU A 95 36.15 2.51 3.27
CA GLU A 95 37.58 2.35 3.59
C GLU A 95 37.87 2.42 5.10
N LYS A 96 37.09 3.20 5.84
CA LYS A 96 37.22 3.36 7.30
C LYS A 96 36.37 2.38 8.10
N ASN A 97 35.34 1.81 7.48
CA ASN A 97 34.38 0.90 8.09
C ASN A 97 34.23 -0.31 7.17
N PRO A 98 35.12 -1.31 7.27
CA PRO A 98 35.10 -2.48 6.40
C PRO A 98 33.74 -3.17 6.50
N MET A 99 33.14 -3.45 5.33
CA MET A 99 31.81 -4.04 5.26
C MET A 99 31.85 -5.51 5.69
N GLU A 100 30.99 -5.85 6.64
CA GLU A 100 30.69 -7.24 6.97
C GLU A 100 29.40 -7.64 6.26
N PHE A 101 29.44 -8.69 5.46
CA PHE A 101 28.28 -9.27 4.79
C PHE A 101 27.89 -10.60 5.44
N VAL A 102 26.60 -10.88 5.42
CA VAL A 102 25.99 -12.15 5.78
C VAL A 102 25.41 -12.75 4.50
N SER A 103 25.82 -13.97 4.16
CA SER A 103 25.23 -14.71 3.05
C SER A 103 23.98 -15.43 3.53
N ILE A 104 22.85 -15.21 2.86
CA ILE A 104 21.57 -15.84 3.14
C ILE A 104 21.14 -16.66 1.91
N TRP A 105 21.14 -17.97 2.05
CA TRP A 105 20.69 -18.88 0.99
C TRP A 105 19.17 -18.91 0.91
N ASN A 106 18.60 -18.39 -0.17
CA ASN A 106 17.17 -18.50 -0.48
C ASN A 106 16.89 -19.83 -1.18
N GLN A 107 16.46 -20.84 -0.41
CA GLN A 107 16.14 -22.18 -0.93
C GLN A 107 15.09 -22.16 -2.04
N LYS A 108 14.09 -21.28 -1.96
CA LYS A 108 12.99 -21.21 -2.94
C LYS A 108 13.42 -20.57 -4.26
N ALA A 109 14.23 -19.53 -4.18
CA ALA A 109 14.76 -18.84 -5.36
C ALA A 109 16.04 -19.51 -5.90
N GLY A 110 16.60 -20.49 -5.19
CA GLY A 110 17.85 -21.16 -5.56
C GLY A 110 19.04 -20.21 -5.65
N LYS A 111 19.06 -19.13 -4.85
CA LYS A 111 20.08 -18.07 -4.92
C LYS A 111 20.59 -17.65 -3.55
N THR A 112 21.87 -17.28 -3.46
CA THR A 112 22.46 -16.65 -2.26
C THR A 112 22.32 -15.15 -2.36
N ASN A 113 21.73 -14.52 -1.34
CA ASN A 113 21.73 -13.06 -1.20
C ASN A 113 22.83 -12.66 -0.20
N PHE A 114 23.61 -11.63 -0.53
CA PHE A 114 24.58 -11.06 0.39
C PHE A 114 24.02 -9.78 1.00
N VAL A 115 24.10 -9.69 2.33
CA VAL A 115 23.46 -8.62 3.10
C VAL A 115 24.49 -7.96 3.99
N GLU A 116 24.61 -6.63 3.96
CA GLU A 116 25.46 -5.98 4.96
C GLU A 116 24.90 -6.25 6.37
N LYS A 117 25.74 -6.79 7.24
CA LYS A 117 25.40 -7.23 8.59
C LYS A 117 24.72 -6.15 9.42
N GLN A 118 25.04 -4.88 9.18
CA GLN A 118 24.44 -3.75 9.87
C GLN A 118 22.91 -3.68 9.68
N PHE A 119 22.40 -4.05 8.50
CA PHE A 119 20.97 -4.10 8.24
C PHE A 119 20.25 -5.26 8.94
N LEU A 120 20.97 -6.26 9.45
CA LEU A 120 20.40 -7.38 10.23
C LEU A 120 20.53 -7.18 11.75
N THR A 121 21.55 -6.44 12.18
CA THR A 121 21.97 -6.39 13.58
C THR A 121 21.76 -5.02 14.22
N GLN A 122 21.65 -3.98 13.40
CA GLN A 122 21.56 -2.58 13.83
C GLN A 122 20.37 -1.87 13.19
N ILE A 123 19.25 -2.59 12.99
CA ILE A 123 17.98 -2.05 12.47
C ILE A 123 17.56 -0.74 13.17
N PRO A 124 17.68 -0.60 14.51
CA PRO A 124 17.38 0.66 15.19
C PRO A 124 18.29 1.84 14.83
N LYS A 125 19.44 1.60 14.19
CA LYS A 125 20.36 2.66 13.72
C LYS A 125 20.11 3.07 12.26
N ILE A 126 19.12 2.48 11.59
CA ILE A 126 18.69 2.96 10.28
C ILE A 126 18.05 4.33 10.46
N ASP A 127 18.74 5.36 9.98
CA ASP A 127 18.54 6.78 10.28
C ASP A 127 18.04 7.59 9.07
N SER A 128 17.82 6.94 7.93
CA SER A 128 17.39 7.58 6.69
C SER A 128 16.42 6.72 5.90
N TRP A 129 15.51 7.38 5.19
CA TRP A 129 14.47 6.73 4.39
C TRP A 129 15.04 5.89 3.25
N GLU A 130 16.19 6.28 2.69
CA GLU A 130 16.88 5.50 1.65
C GLU A 130 17.35 4.15 2.21
N LYS A 131 18.02 4.16 3.37
CA LYS A 131 18.44 2.95 4.08
C LYS A 131 17.23 2.09 4.52
N ALA A 132 16.14 2.71 4.97
CA ALA A 132 14.92 2.00 5.34
C ALA A 132 14.25 1.31 4.13
N ARG A 133 14.17 1.99 2.97
CA ARG A 133 13.65 1.40 1.73
C ARG A 133 14.52 0.26 1.22
N TYR A 134 15.84 0.42 1.32
CA TYR A 134 16.76 -0.67 0.99
C TYR A 134 16.57 -1.87 1.90
N PHE A 135 16.47 -1.65 3.20
CA PHE A 135 16.16 -2.72 4.15
C PHE A 135 14.84 -3.41 3.83
N GLU A 136 13.80 -2.66 3.45
CA GLU A 136 12.52 -3.23 3.05
C GLU A 136 12.63 -4.06 1.75
N ALA A 137 13.29 -3.53 0.72
CA ALA A 137 13.51 -4.24 -0.54
C ALA A 137 14.31 -5.53 -0.33
N LEU A 138 15.34 -5.45 0.52
CA LEU A 138 16.16 -6.57 0.94
C LEU A 138 15.32 -7.62 1.69
N TYR A 139 14.51 -7.20 2.66
CA TYR A 139 13.60 -8.07 3.38
C TYR A 139 12.65 -8.78 2.42
N LYS A 140 12.06 -8.06 1.46
CA LYS A 140 11.21 -8.67 0.42
C LYS A 140 12.00 -9.69 -0.41
N ALA A 141 13.19 -9.35 -0.89
CA ALA A 141 14.01 -10.27 -1.70
C ALA A 141 14.36 -11.58 -0.97
N ILE A 142 14.49 -11.53 0.35
CA ILE A 142 14.85 -12.70 1.18
C ILE A 142 13.60 -13.46 1.63
N CYS A 143 12.56 -12.75 2.06
CA CYS A 143 11.42 -13.31 2.78
C CYS A 143 10.15 -13.51 1.93
N SER A 144 10.13 -13.09 0.66
CA SER A 144 8.93 -13.23 -0.18
C SER A 144 8.55 -14.70 -0.39
N SER A 145 7.33 -15.04 0.02
CA SER A 145 6.67 -16.32 -0.26
C SER A 145 5.59 -16.08 -1.33
N PRO A 146 5.35 -17.00 -2.27
CA PRO A 146 4.35 -16.83 -3.34
C PRO A 146 2.88 -16.70 -2.89
N THR A 147 2.61 -16.63 -1.58
CA THR A 147 1.26 -16.78 -0.99
C THR A 147 0.86 -15.71 0.03
N LYS A 148 1.70 -14.71 0.33
CA LYS A 148 1.33 -13.64 1.27
C LYS A 148 1.80 -12.27 0.78
N THR A 149 0.94 -11.28 0.97
CA THR A 149 1.18 -9.87 0.68
C THR A 149 2.51 -9.41 1.28
N GLU A 150 3.39 -8.95 0.39
CA GLU A 150 4.80 -8.64 0.59
C GLU A 150 4.98 -7.29 1.30
N GLU A 151 4.70 -7.25 2.60
CA GLU A 151 4.92 -6.06 3.43
C GLU A 151 5.76 -6.40 4.65
N LEU A 152 6.57 -5.44 5.07
CA LEU A 152 7.37 -5.56 6.27
C LEU A 152 6.42 -5.64 7.48
N PRO A 153 6.52 -6.65 8.36
CA PRO A 153 5.67 -6.73 9.55
C PRO A 153 5.77 -5.48 10.43
N ASP A 154 4.64 -5.04 11.01
CA ASP A 154 4.58 -3.81 11.82
C ASP A 154 5.56 -3.82 13.01
N ASN A 155 5.79 -4.98 13.63
CA ASN A 155 6.76 -5.13 14.71
C ASN A 155 8.19 -4.81 14.24
N LEU A 156 8.52 -5.19 13.01
CA LEU A 156 9.81 -4.92 12.40
C LEU A 156 9.94 -3.47 11.91
N LEU A 157 8.87 -2.91 11.33
CA LEU A 157 8.82 -1.48 10.97
C LEU A 157 9.08 -0.59 12.19
N ASN A 158 8.55 -0.99 13.36
CA ASN A 158 8.76 -0.29 14.63
C ASN A 158 10.19 -0.38 15.18
N GLU A 159 11.01 -1.30 14.70
CA GLU A 159 12.42 -1.37 15.08
C GLU A 159 13.30 -0.45 14.25
N ILE A 160 12.87 -0.03 13.06
CA ILE A 160 13.64 0.88 12.20
C ILE A 160 13.62 2.28 12.81
N GLY A 161 14.81 2.81 13.13
CA GLY A 161 14.97 4.08 13.85
C GLY A 161 14.19 5.24 13.23
N ILE A 162 14.45 5.54 11.96
CA ILE A 162 13.80 6.64 11.22
C ILE A 162 12.28 6.46 11.10
N VAL A 163 11.79 5.22 10.95
CA VAL A 163 10.36 4.92 10.82
C VAL A 163 9.65 5.14 12.15
N LYS A 164 10.23 4.65 13.24
CA LYS A 164 9.72 4.86 14.60
C LYS A 164 9.67 6.33 14.98
N GLU A 165 10.73 7.08 14.69
CA GLU A 165 10.80 8.52 14.94
C GLU A 165 9.78 9.30 14.09
N SER A 166 9.70 9.01 12.78
CA SER A 166 8.74 9.66 11.87
C SER A 166 7.32 9.40 12.32
N PHE A 167 6.96 8.15 12.63
CA PHE A 167 5.63 7.82 13.12
C PHE A 167 5.30 8.59 14.41
N ALA A 168 6.22 8.62 15.38
CA ALA A 168 5.98 9.34 16.63
C ALA A 168 5.78 10.85 16.41
N GLU A 169 6.53 11.48 15.49
CA GLU A 169 6.38 12.90 15.18
C GLU A 169 5.10 13.17 14.38
N GLU A 170 4.83 12.37 13.36
CA GLU A 170 3.61 12.46 12.56
C GLU A 170 2.36 12.26 13.42
N GLN A 171 2.37 11.33 14.39
CA GLN A 171 1.26 11.18 15.34
C GLN A 171 1.04 12.43 16.21
N LYS A 172 2.11 13.13 16.63
CA LYS A 172 1.96 14.40 17.36
C LYS A 172 1.35 15.48 16.46
N GLN A 173 1.75 15.53 15.18
CA GLN A 173 1.15 16.47 14.23
C GLN A 173 -0.31 16.10 13.96
N TRP A 174 -0.60 14.82 13.77
CA TRP A 174 -1.95 14.30 13.59
C TRP A 174 -2.86 14.73 14.72
N ILE A 175 -2.43 14.62 15.99
CA ILE A 175 -3.21 15.07 17.15
C ILE A 175 -3.61 16.56 17.05
N LYS A 176 -2.75 17.40 16.46
CA LYS A 176 -3.00 18.83 16.28
C LYS A 176 -3.85 19.17 15.04
N THR A 177 -3.86 18.30 14.02
CA THR A 177 -4.65 18.49 12.79
C THR A 177 -6.15 18.60 13.11
N ASN A 178 -6.88 19.50 12.46
CA ASN A 178 -8.33 19.57 12.59
C ASN A 178 -9.01 18.48 11.75
N LYS A 179 -9.54 17.43 12.39
CA LYS A 179 -10.17 16.29 11.70
C LYS A 179 -11.55 16.61 11.11
N ASN A 180 -12.04 17.84 11.27
CA ASN A 180 -13.29 18.30 10.67
C ASN A 180 -13.06 19.11 9.38
N SER A 181 -11.81 19.48 9.07
CA SER A 181 -11.45 20.12 7.81
C SER A 181 -10.82 19.10 6.87
N VAL A 182 -11.37 19.00 5.66
CA VAL A 182 -10.81 18.19 4.58
C VAL A 182 -9.44 18.74 4.19
N LYS A 183 -9.32 20.07 4.09
CA LYS A 183 -8.07 20.74 3.74
C LYS A 183 -6.95 20.42 4.73
N ASP A 184 -7.21 20.52 6.03
CA ASP A 184 -6.19 20.26 7.05
C ASP A 184 -5.73 18.79 7.05
N ILE A 185 -6.63 17.84 6.74
CA ILE A 185 -6.26 16.43 6.61
C ILE A 185 -5.42 16.19 5.35
N LEU A 186 -5.76 16.81 4.21
CA LEU A 186 -4.98 16.71 2.99
C LEU A 186 -3.58 17.32 3.15
N GLU A 187 -3.47 18.49 3.79
CA GLU A 187 -2.18 19.12 4.10
C GLU A 187 -1.31 18.28 5.05
N TYR A 188 -1.94 17.50 5.92
CA TYR A 188 -1.26 16.50 6.74
C TYR A 188 -0.76 15.33 5.87
N ASN A 189 -1.64 14.77 5.02
CA ASN A 189 -1.30 13.66 4.12
C ASN A 189 -0.11 13.98 3.20
N ASP A 190 -0.04 15.20 2.66
CA ASP A 190 1.06 15.66 1.80
C ASP A 190 2.44 15.64 2.50
N LYS A 191 2.48 15.64 3.84
CA LYS A 191 3.71 15.70 4.65
C LYS A 191 4.09 14.36 5.28
N VAL A 192 3.15 13.41 5.34
CA VAL A 192 3.35 12.11 5.96
C VAL A 192 4.28 11.25 5.12
N ARG A 193 5.15 10.50 5.79
CA ARG A 193 6.04 9.52 5.16
C ARG A 193 5.84 8.12 5.69
N ASP A 194 5.42 7.97 6.96
CA ASP A 194 5.08 6.66 7.51
C ASP A 194 3.72 6.20 7.00
N ARG A 195 3.70 5.01 6.40
CA ARG A 195 2.51 4.40 5.82
C ARG A 195 1.37 4.19 6.83
N ARG A 196 1.66 3.96 8.11
CA ARG A 196 0.62 3.75 9.12
C ARG A 196 -0.05 5.07 9.47
N SER A 197 0.73 6.14 9.59
CA SER A 197 0.19 7.50 9.69
C SER A 197 -0.70 7.84 8.49
N GLU A 198 -0.26 7.48 7.29
CA GLU A 198 -1.00 7.69 6.04
C GLU A 198 -2.33 6.93 6.04
N GLN A 199 -2.33 5.67 6.47
CA GLN A 199 -3.55 4.88 6.57
C GLN A 199 -4.55 5.50 7.57
N ILE A 200 -4.08 5.90 8.76
CA ILE A 200 -4.91 6.52 9.80
C ILE A 200 -5.59 7.79 9.26
N SER A 201 -4.85 8.65 8.57
CA SER A 201 -5.40 9.90 8.07
C SER A 201 -6.29 9.71 6.83
N HIS A 202 -5.99 8.75 5.95
CA HIS A 202 -6.88 8.39 4.83
C HIS A 202 -8.21 7.80 5.31
N GLU A 203 -8.20 6.94 6.33
CA GLU A 203 -9.43 6.43 6.93
C GLU A 203 -10.28 7.57 7.53
N ALA A 204 -9.64 8.51 8.22
CA ALA A 204 -10.29 9.69 8.76
C ALA A 204 -10.86 10.61 7.66
N LEU A 205 -10.09 10.85 6.59
CA LEU A 205 -10.52 11.62 5.41
C LEU A 205 -11.76 10.99 4.76
N ASN A 206 -11.71 9.69 4.47
CA ASN A 206 -12.82 8.96 3.86
C ASN A 206 -14.09 9.06 4.71
N LYS A 207 -13.95 8.90 6.04
CA LYS A 207 -15.08 9.04 6.97
C LYS A 207 -15.63 10.47 6.98
N LEU A 208 -14.77 11.49 6.95
CA LEU A 208 -15.20 12.88 6.88
C LEU A 208 -15.97 13.16 5.58
N LEU A 209 -15.41 12.77 4.43
CA LEU A 209 -16.05 12.94 3.12
C LEU A 209 -17.41 12.23 3.06
N ASP A 210 -17.51 11.02 3.62
CA ASP A 210 -18.78 10.30 3.73
C ASP A 210 -19.82 11.04 4.56
N ASN A 211 -19.40 11.65 5.67
CA ASN A 211 -20.30 12.47 6.49
C ASN A 211 -20.75 13.72 5.73
N LYS A 212 -19.85 14.36 4.97
CA LYS A 212 -20.16 15.51 4.11
C LYS A 212 -21.21 15.13 3.05
N VAL A 213 -21.05 13.98 2.39
CA VAL A 213 -22.02 13.48 1.40
C VAL A 213 -23.40 13.23 2.05
N ARG A 214 -23.45 12.52 3.18
CA ARG A 214 -24.70 12.27 3.90
C ARG A 214 -25.38 13.55 4.36
N GLY A 215 -24.61 14.51 4.89
CA GLY A 215 -25.09 15.82 5.33
C GLY A 215 -25.70 16.62 4.18
N TYR A 216 -25.01 16.66 3.04
CA TYR A 216 -25.52 17.33 1.84
C TYR A 216 -26.83 16.70 1.34
N LEU A 217 -26.86 15.37 1.17
CA LEU A 217 -28.07 14.67 0.71
C LEU A 217 -29.24 14.88 1.68
N SER A 218 -29.01 14.72 2.98
CA SER A 218 -30.06 14.91 4.01
C SER A 218 -30.63 16.33 4.02
N LYS A 219 -29.79 17.33 3.76
CA LYS A 219 -30.20 18.74 3.82
C LYS A 219 -30.87 19.20 2.53
N LYS A 220 -30.28 18.88 1.37
CA LYS A 220 -30.78 19.31 0.06
C LYS A 220 -31.92 18.45 -0.46
N TYR A 221 -31.93 17.16 -0.10
CA TYR A 221 -32.95 16.19 -0.51
C TYR A 221 -33.45 15.39 0.71
N PRO A 222 -34.26 16.02 1.59
CA PRO A 222 -34.64 15.41 2.87
C PRO A 222 -35.32 14.04 2.77
N PHE A 223 -36.02 13.77 1.66
CA PHE A 223 -36.65 12.48 1.38
C PHE A 223 -35.63 11.32 1.27
N THR A 224 -34.35 11.59 1.04
CA THR A 224 -33.30 10.56 0.98
C THR A 224 -32.84 10.08 2.36
N LYS A 225 -33.08 10.88 3.41
CA LYS A 225 -32.53 10.68 4.77
C LYS A 225 -32.79 9.27 5.34
N PRO A 226 -33.98 8.65 5.19
CA PRO A 226 -34.23 7.31 5.74
C PRO A 226 -33.44 6.20 5.05
N TYR A 227 -32.88 6.47 3.87
CA TYR A 227 -32.37 5.45 2.95
C TYR A 227 -30.87 5.53 2.70
N LEU A 228 -30.17 6.51 3.27
CA LEU A 228 -28.76 6.78 2.95
C LEU A 228 -27.87 5.55 3.12
N ASP A 229 -28.02 4.81 4.22
CA ASP A 229 -27.20 3.65 4.54
C ASP A 229 -27.79 2.32 4.00
N PHE A 230 -28.84 2.37 3.17
CA PHE A 230 -29.40 1.16 2.56
C PHE A 230 -28.42 0.57 1.55
N ASN A 231 -28.34 -0.76 1.48
CA ASN A 231 -27.60 -1.43 0.41
C ASN A 231 -28.34 -1.25 -0.91
N ILE A 232 -27.60 -1.12 -2.01
CA ILE A 232 -28.21 -1.07 -3.33
C ILE A 232 -28.39 -2.48 -3.86
N VAL A 233 -29.53 -2.77 -4.47
CA VAL A 233 -29.84 -4.06 -5.10
C VAL A 233 -30.21 -3.79 -6.55
N SER A 234 -29.54 -4.49 -7.46
CA SER A 234 -29.78 -4.39 -8.91
C SER A 234 -31.10 -5.05 -9.30
N ILE A 235 -31.53 -4.87 -10.55
CA ILE A 235 -32.81 -5.41 -11.05
C ILE A 235 -32.86 -6.94 -10.96
N ASP A 236 -31.72 -7.61 -11.15
CA ASP A 236 -31.58 -9.08 -11.02
C ASP A 236 -31.47 -9.59 -9.57
N GLY A 237 -31.56 -8.70 -8.57
CA GLY A 237 -31.40 -9.05 -7.16
C GLY A 237 -29.95 -9.05 -6.66
N THR A 238 -28.96 -8.75 -7.51
CA THR A 238 -27.55 -8.67 -7.11
C THR A 238 -27.32 -7.48 -6.19
N LYS A 239 -26.75 -7.73 -5.01
CA LYS A 239 -26.36 -6.68 -4.07
C LYS A 239 -25.10 -5.96 -4.56
N ALA A 240 -25.17 -4.63 -4.62
CA ALA A 240 -23.99 -3.80 -4.78
C ALA A 240 -23.14 -3.83 -3.50
N LYS A 241 -21.85 -3.53 -3.63
CA LYS A 241 -20.91 -3.51 -2.50
C LYS A 241 -21.08 -2.29 -1.59
N GLU A 242 -21.76 -1.26 -2.07
CA GLU A 242 -21.83 0.05 -1.43
C GLU A 242 -23.26 0.44 -1.04
N SER A 243 -23.35 1.35 -0.08
CA SER A 243 -24.59 1.95 0.40
C SER A 243 -25.09 3.06 -0.52
N PHE A 244 -26.39 3.35 -0.46
CA PHE A 244 -27.09 4.27 -1.36
C PHE A 244 -26.44 5.65 -1.46
N TYR A 245 -26.09 6.28 -0.33
CA TYR A 245 -25.46 7.60 -0.35
C TYR A 245 -24.15 7.64 -1.13
N LYS A 246 -23.42 6.50 -1.19
CA LYS A 246 -22.11 6.46 -1.82
C LYS A 246 -22.22 6.69 -3.31
N LEU A 247 -23.32 6.31 -3.97
CA LEU A 247 -23.57 6.57 -5.41
C LEU A 247 -23.39 8.03 -5.81
N PHE A 248 -23.47 8.95 -4.86
CA PHE A 248 -23.42 10.39 -5.14
C PHE A 248 -22.09 11.03 -4.73
N ARG A 249 -21.10 10.27 -4.24
CA ARG A 249 -19.80 10.78 -3.79
C ARG A 249 -19.12 11.62 -4.87
N ALA A 250 -18.91 11.06 -6.06
CA ALA A 250 -18.20 11.78 -7.12
C ALA A 250 -18.95 13.04 -7.58
N LEU A 251 -20.28 12.98 -7.63
CA LEU A 251 -21.12 14.13 -8.03
C LEU A 251 -21.11 15.27 -7.01
N ILE A 252 -21.08 14.94 -5.71
CA ILE A 252 -21.15 15.92 -4.64
C ILE A 252 -19.75 16.50 -4.35
N LEU A 253 -18.76 15.63 -4.24
CA LEU A 253 -17.40 15.98 -3.85
C LEU A 253 -16.57 16.49 -5.02
N GLY A 254 -16.86 16.04 -6.25
CA GLY A 254 -16.00 16.27 -7.40
C GLY A 254 -16.21 17.61 -8.09
N ARG A 255 -15.13 18.16 -8.62
CA ARG A 255 -15.09 19.26 -9.58
C ARG A 255 -13.89 19.06 -10.50
N ASN A 256 -14.07 19.31 -11.80
CA ASN A 256 -12.98 19.22 -12.75
C ASN A 256 -11.97 20.36 -12.48
N PRO A 257 -10.70 20.07 -12.17
CA PRO A 257 -9.74 21.10 -11.79
C PRO A 257 -9.36 22.05 -12.92
N ASN A 258 -9.44 21.60 -14.17
CA ASN A 258 -9.00 22.36 -15.34
C ASN A 258 -10.08 23.30 -15.88
N THR A 259 -11.35 22.90 -15.75
CA THR A 259 -12.50 23.65 -16.30
C THR A 259 -13.38 24.27 -15.22
N GLY A 260 -13.21 23.86 -13.97
CA GLY A 260 -14.12 24.18 -12.87
C GLY A 260 -15.50 23.55 -13.02
N PHE A 261 -15.74 22.73 -14.04
CA PHE A 261 -17.03 22.10 -14.30
C PHE A 261 -17.40 21.10 -13.20
N LYS A 262 -18.67 21.14 -12.79
CA LYS A 262 -19.25 20.24 -11.80
C LYS A 262 -20.54 19.66 -12.36
N VAL A 263 -20.66 18.33 -12.32
CA VAL A 263 -21.89 17.65 -12.74
C VAL A 263 -22.97 17.92 -11.69
N GLU A 264 -24.12 18.38 -12.14
CA GLU A 264 -25.25 18.63 -11.25
C GLU A 264 -25.90 17.31 -10.79
N LEU A 265 -26.10 17.16 -9.48
CA LEU A 265 -26.89 16.06 -8.92
C LEU A 265 -28.39 16.34 -9.10
N LYS A 266 -29.05 15.59 -9.98
CA LYS A 266 -30.50 15.65 -10.18
C LYS A 266 -31.17 14.42 -9.56
N ILE A 267 -31.70 14.59 -8.34
CA ILE A 267 -32.50 13.55 -7.67
C ILE A 267 -33.85 14.11 -7.24
N SER A 268 -34.90 13.31 -7.40
CA SER A 268 -36.28 13.66 -7.05
C SER A 268 -37.00 12.49 -6.38
N SER A 269 -38.19 12.77 -5.84
CA SER A 269 -39.10 11.75 -5.33
C SER A 269 -40.35 11.72 -6.20
N GLU A 270 -40.73 10.54 -6.70
CA GLU A 270 -41.90 10.30 -7.53
C GLU A 270 -42.64 9.05 -7.04
N ALA A 271 -43.87 9.21 -6.53
CA ALA A 271 -44.71 8.10 -6.08
C ALA A 271 -43.96 7.10 -5.17
N ASP A 272 -43.34 7.63 -4.10
CA ASP A 272 -42.52 6.90 -3.11
C ASP A 272 -41.23 6.27 -3.66
N LYS A 273 -40.82 6.63 -4.87
CA LYS A 273 -39.55 6.20 -5.48
C LYS A 273 -38.56 7.35 -5.51
N ILE A 274 -37.29 7.03 -5.36
CA ILE A 274 -36.22 7.99 -5.62
C ILE A 274 -35.81 7.86 -7.07
N VAL A 275 -35.80 8.98 -7.79
CA VAL A 275 -35.36 9.04 -9.19
C VAL A 275 -34.04 9.78 -9.24
N TRP A 276 -33.05 9.17 -9.89
CA TRP A 276 -31.77 9.81 -10.19
C TRP A 276 -31.62 9.97 -11.68
N ASP A 277 -31.49 11.22 -12.12
CA ASP A 277 -31.36 11.60 -13.51
C ASP A 277 -29.92 12.03 -13.80
N ILE A 278 -29.27 11.30 -14.72
CA ILE A 278 -27.94 11.61 -15.22
C ILE A 278 -28.14 12.07 -16.66
N GLU A 279 -27.93 13.35 -16.92
CA GLU A 279 -28.14 13.95 -18.24
C GLU A 279 -26.96 14.83 -18.64
N ASN A 280 -26.54 14.65 -19.88
CA ASN A 280 -25.50 15.43 -20.52
C ASN A 280 -25.92 15.71 -21.96
N ASN A 281 -26.19 16.98 -22.28
CA ASN A 281 -26.57 17.44 -23.62
C ASN A 281 -27.76 16.68 -24.22
N GLY A 282 -28.79 16.41 -23.39
CA GLY A 282 -29.99 15.68 -23.81
C GLY A 282 -29.83 14.17 -23.93
N GLU A 283 -28.65 13.60 -23.72
CA GLU A 283 -28.45 12.15 -23.62
C GLU A 283 -28.16 11.74 -22.18
N GLY A 284 -28.59 10.54 -21.77
CA GLY A 284 -28.42 10.16 -20.38
C GLY A 284 -29.16 8.92 -19.94
N MET A 285 -29.21 8.72 -18.62
CA MET A 285 -29.92 7.62 -18.00
C MET A 285 -30.69 8.07 -16.76
N ILE A 286 -31.83 7.43 -16.52
CA ILE A 286 -32.68 7.69 -15.37
C ILE A 286 -32.85 6.41 -14.58
N PHE A 287 -32.44 6.42 -13.32
CA PHE A 287 -32.53 5.29 -12.41
C PHE A 287 -33.69 5.50 -11.44
N TYR A 288 -34.58 4.51 -11.36
CA TYR A 288 -35.67 4.49 -10.40
C TYR A 288 -35.33 3.53 -9.27
N PHE A 289 -35.26 4.05 -8.05
CA PHE A 289 -35.00 3.27 -6.85
C PHE A 289 -36.27 3.16 -6.02
N ASN A 290 -36.58 1.94 -5.60
CA ASN A 290 -37.68 1.63 -4.70
C ASN A 290 -37.11 1.12 -3.37
N PRO A 291 -37.42 1.75 -2.22
CA PRO A 291 -37.03 1.21 -0.92
C PRO A 291 -37.77 -0.11 -0.65
N PHE A 292 -37.01 -1.15 -0.31
CA PHE A 292 -37.56 -2.45 0.08
C PHE A 292 -36.72 -3.05 1.21
N LYS A 293 -37.33 -3.20 2.39
CA LYS A 293 -36.62 -3.57 3.63
C LYS A 293 -35.46 -2.60 3.89
N GLN A 294 -34.24 -3.09 4.10
CA GLN A 294 -33.02 -2.28 4.28
C GLN A 294 -32.22 -2.14 2.98
N SER A 295 -32.91 -2.02 1.84
CA SER A 295 -32.27 -1.97 0.52
C SER A 295 -32.96 -0.98 -0.41
N MET A 296 -32.17 -0.30 -1.23
CA MET A 296 -32.65 0.48 -2.37
C MET A 296 -32.57 -0.39 -3.62
N VAL A 297 -33.72 -0.88 -4.07
CA VAL A 297 -33.81 -1.74 -5.24
C VAL A 297 -33.92 -0.87 -6.48
N VAL A 298 -33.02 -1.05 -7.44
CA VAL A 298 -33.19 -0.48 -8.78
C VAL A 298 -34.39 -1.18 -9.42
N GLN A 299 -35.48 -0.46 -9.64
CA GLN A 299 -36.71 -1.01 -10.20
C GLN A 299 -36.67 -1.01 -11.72
N LYS A 300 -36.19 0.09 -12.31
CA LYS A 300 -36.06 0.25 -13.77
C LYS A 300 -34.99 1.28 -14.10
N VAL A 301 -34.41 1.15 -15.29
CA VAL A 301 -33.49 2.12 -15.88
C VAL A 301 -34.09 2.58 -17.21
N LEU A 302 -34.12 3.90 -17.42
CA LEU A 302 -34.49 4.49 -18.70
C LEU A 302 -33.23 5.04 -19.37
N SER A 303 -33.11 4.85 -20.67
CA SER A 303 -32.19 5.62 -21.51
C SER A 303 -32.90 6.87 -22.03
N ARG A 304 -32.20 8.00 -22.06
CA ARG A 304 -32.68 9.28 -22.61
C ARG A 304 -31.90 9.64 -23.86
N LYS A 305 -32.63 10.07 -24.90
CA LYS A 305 -32.07 10.70 -26.10
C LYS A 305 -32.96 11.86 -26.54
N GLY A 306 -32.53 13.08 -26.24
CA GLY A 306 -33.34 14.29 -26.37
C GLY A 306 -34.59 14.23 -25.48
N LEU A 307 -35.75 14.45 -26.09
CA LEU A 307 -37.05 14.39 -25.41
C LEU A 307 -37.59 12.96 -25.22
N LEU A 308 -36.93 11.96 -25.81
CA LEU A 308 -37.39 10.57 -25.77
C LEU A 308 -36.71 9.82 -24.63
N THR A 309 -37.51 9.03 -23.91
CA THR A 309 -37.03 8.07 -22.91
C THR A 309 -37.54 6.68 -23.24
N SER A 310 -36.66 5.69 -23.22
CA SER A 310 -36.99 4.28 -23.46
C SER A 310 -36.58 3.42 -22.27
N ASN A 311 -37.44 2.48 -21.85
CA ASN A 311 -37.04 1.47 -20.87
C ASN A 311 -35.91 0.61 -21.44
N LEU A 312 -34.87 0.39 -20.65
CA LEU A 312 -33.91 -0.65 -20.92
C LEU A 312 -34.48 -2.01 -20.46
N ASP A 313 -34.17 -3.07 -21.19
CA ASP A 313 -34.41 -4.43 -20.70
C ASP A 313 -33.54 -4.73 -19.46
N MET A 314 -33.77 -5.88 -18.83
CA MET A 314 -33.07 -6.27 -17.60
C MET A 314 -31.56 -6.41 -17.79
N GLU A 315 -31.10 -6.98 -18.90
CA GLU A 315 -29.68 -7.21 -19.17
C GLU A 315 -28.96 -5.89 -19.42
N SER A 316 -29.52 -5.05 -20.30
CA SER A 316 -29.05 -3.71 -20.60
C SER A 316 -28.99 -2.82 -19.35
N SER A 317 -30.01 -2.92 -18.49
CA SER A 317 -30.05 -2.20 -17.21
C SER A 317 -28.95 -2.65 -16.26
N ASN A 318 -28.73 -3.96 -16.13
CA ASN A 318 -27.68 -4.49 -15.26
C ASN A 318 -26.28 -4.14 -15.78
N LEU A 319 -26.08 -4.11 -17.09
CA LEU A 319 -24.84 -3.64 -17.69
C LEU A 319 -24.61 -2.16 -17.38
N ALA A 320 -25.63 -1.32 -17.54
CA ALA A 320 -25.57 0.10 -17.20
C ALA A 320 -25.22 0.31 -15.72
N ILE A 321 -25.88 -0.40 -14.80
CA ILE A 321 -25.59 -0.35 -13.36
C ILE A 321 -24.13 -0.70 -13.08
N LYS A 322 -23.62 -1.79 -13.66
CA LYS A 322 -22.24 -2.26 -13.47
C LYS A 322 -21.20 -1.28 -14.00
N GLN A 323 -21.52 -0.50 -15.03
CA GLN A 323 -20.61 0.49 -15.61
C GLN A 323 -20.70 1.85 -14.89
N ILE A 324 -21.91 2.28 -14.53
CA ILE A 324 -22.16 3.64 -14.05
C ILE A 324 -21.92 3.77 -12.55
N PHE A 325 -22.43 2.85 -11.73
CA PHE A 325 -22.33 2.98 -10.28
C PHE A 325 -20.87 3.07 -9.81
N PRO A 326 -19.92 2.28 -10.36
CA PRO A 326 -18.53 2.38 -9.94
C PRO A 326 -17.85 3.72 -10.21
N VAL A 327 -18.29 4.43 -11.25
CA VAL A 327 -17.77 5.75 -11.59
C VAL A 327 -18.19 6.77 -10.53
N TYR A 328 -19.45 6.71 -10.08
CA TYR A 328 -19.99 7.74 -9.19
C TYR A 328 -19.83 7.43 -7.70
N TRP A 329 -19.64 6.15 -7.32
CA TRP A 329 -19.49 5.78 -5.92
C TRP A 329 -18.09 5.99 -5.34
N SER A 330 -17.13 6.30 -6.21
CA SER A 330 -15.72 6.42 -5.87
C SER A 330 -15.48 7.80 -5.29
N ILE A 331 -14.53 7.90 -4.34
CA ILE A 331 -14.05 9.20 -3.89
C ILE A 331 -13.19 9.77 -5.03
N PRO A 332 -13.43 11.03 -5.48
CA PRO A 332 -12.56 11.67 -6.46
C PRO A 332 -11.10 11.72 -5.97
N GLN A 333 -10.15 11.78 -6.89
CA GLN A 333 -8.77 12.10 -6.53
C GLN A 333 -8.71 13.46 -5.81
N ASP A 334 -7.73 13.64 -4.93
CA ASP A 334 -7.61 14.86 -4.10
C ASP A 334 -7.60 16.14 -4.95
N SER A 335 -6.93 16.11 -6.11
CA SER A 335 -6.89 17.22 -7.07
C SER A 335 -8.24 17.56 -7.72
N HIS A 336 -9.23 16.67 -7.62
CA HIS A 336 -10.57 16.82 -8.16
C HIS A 336 -11.62 17.09 -7.07
N LEU A 337 -11.21 17.27 -5.80
CA LEU A 337 -12.12 17.64 -4.73
C LEU A 337 -12.49 19.12 -4.79
N ASP A 338 -13.78 19.42 -4.72
CA ASP A 338 -14.32 20.78 -4.65
C ASP A 338 -14.24 21.32 -3.22
N LEU A 339 -13.02 21.58 -2.74
CA LEU A 339 -12.76 21.86 -1.32
C LEU A 339 -13.61 23.00 -0.75
N ASP A 340 -13.75 24.11 -1.49
CA ASP A 340 -14.56 25.27 -1.06
C ASP A 340 -16.01 24.87 -0.80
N PHE A 341 -16.59 24.06 -1.70
CA PHE A 341 -17.94 23.55 -1.54
C PHE A 341 -18.03 22.54 -0.41
N ILE A 342 -17.10 21.58 -0.33
CA ILE A 342 -17.12 20.52 0.67
C ILE A 342 -17.01 21.09 2.08
N GLU A 343 -16.15 22.08 2.28
CA GLU A 343 -16.01 22.75 3.58
C GLU A 343 -17.27 23.53 3.98
N SER A 344 -18.04 24.03 3.01
CA SER A 344 -19.33 24.70 3.25
C SER A 344 -20.44 23.76 3.75
N ILE A 345 -20.30 22.44 3.54
CA ILE A 345 -21.27 21.45 4.01
C ILE A 345 -21.08 21.28 5.52
N LYS A 346 -22.10 21.70 6.29
CA LYS A 346 -22.13 21.60 7.75
C LYS A 346 -22.44 20.20 8.23
#